data_AF-A0A285PJ72-F1
#
_entry.id   AF-A0A285PJ72-F1
#
_cell.length_a   1.000
_cell.length_b   1.000
_cell.length_c   1.000
_cell.angle_alpha   90.00
_cell.angle_beta   90.00
_cell.angle_gamma   90.00
#
_symmetry.space_group_name_H-M   'P 1'
#
loop_
_entity.id
_entity.type
_entity.pdbx_description
1 polymer ?
#
loop_
_entity_poly.entity_id
_entity_poly.type
_entity_poly.pdbx_seq_one_letter_code
_entity_poly.pdbx_strand_id
1 'polypeptide(L)'
;MINEQISLFNYGCPEKEDLASKYLLSSFSYNNFCADQERINLENKYSDLLVLTNTNNRQSVSFQLNKNNGVYGWFKYKEGFSPQLVSGFLDEMNLNGNDTLLDPFIGSGTTSLVGSQRGLKTVGIDVLPTSKLSFTAKTNINNYDIEELSSLIGTIREMKRPLDFSKRINWVNITKYAYPDSTDFDLRYLSDWIENTNQYSKISLNLLKLATVNSLEELSYTTKAGQYLKWDSRSKKIQERNEKRINKNLAPIKPALKKGKLPEPYDHIANKLKIMTNDIQAFQNQHISNNAGTFILDSVLNSLPKISENSISGTITSPPYLNRYDYTRTYALELAFLGLNDADFKNLRQQLISSTVENKSKIDWLRSLYYDLDKENDFKKIVSILNADTTLEEINKAMEKRKDNGDLNNKGVIRMVKGYFEELGFILFEMHRIMKKGALYYTVNDNVRFGGEVIPVDFISTSLAEKFGFKPIRIETISQQKGNSSQQMKKFGRVPLRKSITVWKNT
;
A
#
# COMPACT_ATOMS: atom_id res chain seq x y z
N MET A 1 15.22 -1.19 -31.96
CA MET A 1 16.25 -1.79 -31.10
C MET A 1 15.85 -1.79 -29.61
N ILE A 2 14.62 -2.23 -29.27
CA ILE A 2 14.20 -2.53 -27.87
C ILE A 2 13.55 -3.93 -27.79
N ASN A 3 13.68 -4.76 -28.84
CA ASN A 3 13.33 -6.18 -28.76
C ASN A 3 14.48 -7.06 -28.24
N GLU A 4 15.61 -6.45 -27.83
CA GLU A 4 16.76 -7.13 -27.23
C GLU A 4 17.01 -6.75 -25.75
N GLN A 5 16.12 -5.99 -25.10
CA GLN A 5 16.28 -5.61 -23.69
C GLN A 5 15.25 -6.24 -22.73
N ILE A 6 14.43 -7.17 -23.19
CA ILE A 6 13.52 -7.98 -22.34
C ILE A 6 14.02 -9.43 -22.17
N SER A 7 15.12 -9.78 -22.83
CA SER A 7 15.83 -11.05 -22.64
C SER A 7 17.15 -10.79 -21.93
N LEU A 8 17.54 -11.67 -21.01
CA LEU A 8 18.78 -11.70 -20.21
C LEU A 8 18.72 -11.03 -18.83
N PHE A 9 17.89 -11.58 -17.94
CA PHE A 9 18.39 -11.84 -16.59
C PHE A 9 18.02 -13.28 -16.23
N ASN A 10 19.01 -14.17 -16.27
CA ASN A 10 18.90 -15.48 -15.63
C ASN A 10 18.52 -15.23 -14.17
N TYR A 11 17.25 -15.47 -13.82
CA TYR A 11 16.82 -15.63 -12.44
C TYR A 11 17.44 -16.92 -11.91
N GLY A 12 18.74 -16.84 -11.60
CA GLY A 12 19.46 -17.91 -10.93
C GLY A 12 18.76 -18.23 -9.62
N CYS A 13 18.47 -19.50 -9.40
CA CYS A 13 18.06 -20.00 -8.10
C CYS A 13 19.10 -19.53 -7.07
N PRO A 14 18.73 -18.87 -5.96
CA PRO A 14 19.73 -18.29 -5.07
C PRO A 14 20.65 -19.38 -4.53
N GLU A 15 21.97 -19.15 -4.58
CA GLU A 15 22.94 -19.99 -3.90
C GLU A 15 22.65 -19.97 -2.40
N LYS A 16 22.29 -21.14 -1.85
CA LYS A 16 22.11 -21.37 -0.42
C LYS A 16 23.48 -21.29 0.26
N GLU A 17 23.92 -20.12 0.73
CA GLU A 17 25.07 -20.11 1.64
C GLU A 17 25.02 -18.99 2.70
N ASP A 18 24.96 -19.43 3.96
CA ASP A 18 25.29 -18.84 5.27
C ASP A 18 24.78 -17.43 5.69
N LEU A 19 24.27 -16.59 4.79
CA LEU A 19 23.81 -15.25 5.17
C LEU A 19 22.37 -15.19 5.67
N ALA A 20 21.52 -16.14 5.30
CA ALA A 20 20.13 -16.23 5.78
C ALA A 20 20.07 -16.55 7.28
N SER A 21 21.04 -17.30 7.82
CA SER A 21 21.14 -17.63 9.25
C SER A 21 21.28 -16.37 10.12
N LYS A 22 21.88 -15.29 9.59
CA LYS A 22 22.01 -13.98 10.27
C LYS A 22 20.67 -13.27 10.49
N TYR A 23 19.61 -13.73 9.82
CA TYR A 23 18.25 -13.20 9.97
C TYR A 23 17.37 -14.08 10.84
N LEU A 24 17.86 -15.25 11.25
CA LEU A 24 17.15 -16.11 12.20
C LEU A 24 17.33 -15.57 13.61
N LEU A 25 16.25 -15.64 14.39
CA LEU A 25 16.25 -15.17 15.77
C LEU A 25 16.19 -16.34 16.74
N SER A 26 17.11 -16.36 17.71
CA SER A 26 17.07 -17.28 18.86
C SER A 26 16.25 -16.74 20.04
N SER A 27 15.84 -15.47 19.98
CA SER A 27 14.94 -14.84 20.94
C SER A 27 14.13 -13.74 20.26
N PHE A 28 12.85 -13.66 20.62
CA PHE A 28 11.91 -12.66 20.10
C PHE A 28 11.50 -11.64 21.17
N SER A 29 11.71 -11.95 22.45
CA SER A 29 11.41 -11.05 23.56
C SER A 29 12.66 -10.35 24.07
N TYR A 30 12.68 -9.02 24.02
CA TYR A 30 13.81 -8.26 24.58
C TYR A 30 14.06 -8.62 26.05
N ASN A 31 15.31 -8.98 26.36
CA ASN A 31 15.79 -9.43 27.68
C ASN A 31 15.01 -10.65 28.23
N ASN A 32 14.48 -11.52 27.36
CA ASN A 32 13.71 -12.71 27.75
C ASN A 32 12.54 -12.37 28.70
N PHE A 33 11.94 -11.18 28.53
CA PHE A 33 10.90 -10.67 29.43
C PHE A 33 9.58 -11.47 29.30
N CYS A 34 9.26 -11.91 28.08
CA CYS A 34 8.11 -12.75 27.77
C CYS A 34 8.60 -14.10 27.24
N ALA A 35 7.75 -15.12 27.39
CA ALA A 35 7.94 -16.38 26.67
C ALA A 35 7.87 -16.14 25.15
N ASP A 36 8.77 -16.80 24.43
CA ASP A 36 8.90 -16.75 22.98
C ASP A 36 9.17 -18.14 22.35
N GLN A 37 8.88 -19.22 23.08
CA GLN A 37 9.11 -20.59 22.65
C GLN A 37 8.30 -20.94 21.39
N GLU A 38 7.06 -20.48 21.27
CA GLU A 38 6.23 -20.75 20.09
C GLU A 38 6.79 -20.03 18.85
N ARG A 39 7.24 -18.77 19.01
CA ARG A 39 7.95 -18.06 17.94
C ARG A 39 9.28 -18.72 17.57
N ILE A 40 10.03 -19.27 18.53
CA ILE A 40 11.26 -20.03 18.27
C ILE A 40 10.95 -21.33 17.51
N ASN A 41 9.93 -22.08 17.93
CA ASN A 41 9.48 -23.30 17.25
C ASN A 41 9.06 -23.00 15.81
N LEU A 42 8.36 -21.89 15.61
CA LEU A 42 7.95 -21.41 14.30
C LEU A 42 9.17 -21.02 13.43
N GLU A 43 10.16 -20.35 14.02
CA GLU A 43 11.40 -19.97 13.35
C GLU A 43 12.17 -21.22 12.88
N ASN A 44 12.29 -22.24 13.73
CA ASN A 44 12.94 -23.51 13.41
C ASN A 44 12.16 -24.30 12.34
N LYS A 45 10.82 -24.24 12.36
CA LYS A 45 9.98 -24.95 11.38
C LYS A 45 10.22 -24.47 9.95
N TYR A 46 10.43 -23.16 9.76
CA TYR A 46 10.51 -22.56 8.42
C TYR A 46 11.89 -22.03 8.05
N SER A 47 12.90 -22.22 8.91
CA SER A 47 14.28 -21.78 8.64
C SER A 47 14.83 -22.34 7.33
N ASP A 48 14.50 -23.59 7.00
CA ASP A 48 15.00 -24.26 5.79
C ASP A 48 14.37 -23.72 4.50
N LEU A 49 13.26 -22.99 4.61
CA LEU A 49 12.62 -22.28 3.50
C LEU A 49 13.13 -20.85 3.35
N LEU A 50 13.93 -20.34 4.29
CA LEU A 50 14.48 -19.00 4.26
C LEU A 50 15.64 -18.94 3.27
N VAL A 51 15.53 -18.07 2.27
CA VAL A 51 16.54 -17.89 1.24
C VAL A 51 16.92 -16.41 1.17
N LEU A 52 18.22 -16.11 1.05
CA LEU A 52 18.66 -14.75 0.80
C LEU A 52 18.50 -14.42 -0.69
N THR A 53 17.82 -13.32 -1.02
CA THR A 53 17.80 -12.84 -2.41
C THR A 53 18.96 -11.84 -2.63
N ASN A 54 19.84 -12.18 -3.57
CA ASN A 54 20.91 -11.30 -4.05
C ASN A 54 20.48 -10.48 -5.27
N THR A 55 19.38 -10.87 -5.93
CA THR A 55 18.83 -10.24 -7.14
C THR A 55 17.79 -9.16 -6.81
N ASN A 56 17.07 -9.30 -5.70
CA ASN A 56 16.10 -8.31 -5.22
C ASN A 56 16.71 -7.47 -4.09
N ASN A 57 16.54 -6.15 -4.16
CA ASN A 57 17.03 -5.21 -3.16
C ASN A 57 15.88 -4.37 -2.59
N ARG A 58 16.15 -3.55 -1.56
CA ARG A 58 15.12 -2.69 -0.93
C ARG A 58 14.41 -1.80 -1.95
N GLN A 59 15.06 -1.42 -3.05
CA GLN A 59 14.47 -0.57 -4.08
C GLN A 59 13.47 -1.35 -4.93
N SER A 60 13.64 -2.67 -5.15
CA SER A 60 12.70 -3.49 -5.93
C SER A 60 11.43 -3.85 -5.17
N VAL A 61 11.48 -3.96 -3.84
CA VAL A 61 10.29 -4.17 -2.99
C VAL A 61 9.73 -2.87 -2.37
N SER A 62 10.14 -1.72 -2.89
CA SER A 62 9.58 -0.42 -2.49
C SER A 62 9.38 0.47 -3.72
N PHE A 63 8.64 1.57 -3.59
CA PHE A 63 8.26 2.38 -4.74
C PHE A 63 9.46 3.13 -5.38
N GLN A 64 10.68 2.94 -4.87
CA GLN A 64 11.84 3.72 -5.25
C GLN A 64 12.18 3.59 -6.74
N LEU A 65 12.15 2.38 -7.30
CA LEU A 65 12.43 2.16 -8.73
C LEU A 65 11.31 2.68 -9.66
N ASN A 66 10.10 2.87 -9.14
CA ASN A 66 8.98 3.37 -9.94
C ASN A 66 9.07 4.88 -10.18
N LYS A 67 9.74 5.64 -9.30
CA LYS A 67 9.72 7.12 -9.33
C LYS A 67 10.17 7.74 -10.66
N ASN A 68 11.03 7.05 -11.41
CA ASN A 68 11.58 7.52 -12.69
C ASN A 68 11.24 6.59 -13.86
N ASN A 69 10.31 5.63 -13.67
CA ASN A 69 10.00 4.60 -14.66
C ASN A 69 8.68 4.89 -15.38
N GLY A 70 8.63 6.02 -16.11
CA GLY A 70 7.49 6.48 -16.90
C GLY A 70 6.14 6.25 -16.21
N VAL A 71 5.28 5.48 -16.87
CA VAL A 71 3.92 5.09 -16.45
C VAL A 71 3.85 4.51 -15.04
N TYR A 72 4.86 3.73 -14.62
CA TYR A 72 4.89 3.15 -13.28
C TYR A 72 5.03 4.22 -12.19
N GLY A 73 5.65 5.35 -12.53
CA GLY A 73 5.90 6.50 -11.65
C GLY A 73 4.74 7.48 -11.49
N TRP A 74 3.67 7.36 -12.27
CA TRP A 74 2.57 8.35 -12.30
C TRP A 74 1.81 8.52 -10.99
N PHE A 75 1.92 7.62 -10.03
CA PHE A 75 1.33 7.80 -8.70
C PHE A 75 2.34 7.42 -7.63
N LYS A 76 2.81 8.40 -6.85
CA LYS A 76 3.80 8.21 -5.78
C LYS A 76 3.21 7.43 -4.61
N TYR A 77 3.07 6.12 -4.77
CA TYR A 77 2.53 5.22 -3.75
C TYR A 77 3.61 4.78 -2.77
N LYS A 78 3.20 4.46 -1.54
CA LYS A 78 4.06 4.03 -0.45
C LYS A 78 3.95 2.53 -0.32
N GLU A 79 5.10 1.87 -0.15
CA GLU A 79 5.20 0.41 -0.09
C GLU A 79 4.71 -0.34 -1.35
N GLY A 80 4.75 0.28 -2.54
CA GLY A 80 4.61 -0.47 -3.81
C GLY A 80 5.91 -1.20 -4.19
N PHE A 81 5.87 -2.29 -4.94
CA PHE A 81 7.05 -2.95 -5.51
C PHE A 81 7.30 -2.54 -6.97
N SER A 82 8.46 -2.91 -7.51
CA SER A 82 8.91 -2.56 -8.86
C SER A 82 8.33 -3.50 -9.93
N PRO A 83 8.18 -3.03 -11.18
CA PRO A 83 7.71 -3.87 -12.28
C PRO A 83 8.67 -5.02 -12.60
N GLN A 84 9.98 -4.84 -12.38
CA GLN A 84 10.97 -5.91 -12.58
C GLN A 84 10.71 -7.09 -11.64
N LEU A 85 10.36 -6.82 -10.38
CA LEU A 85 10.04 -7.88 -9.42
C LEU A 85 8.81 -8.67 -9.88
N VAL A 86 7.74 -7.97 -10.30
CA VAL A 86 6.53 -8.61 -10.82
C VAL A 86 6.82 -9.44 -12.06
N SER A 87 7.63 -8.89 -12.97
CA SER A 87 8.04 -9.58 -14.19
C SER A 87 8.69 -10.94 -13.87
N GLY A 88 9.63 -10.96 -12.92
CA GLY A 88 10.28 -12.21 -12.50
C GLY A 88 9.31 -13.22 -11.88
N PHE A 89 8.37 -12.77 -11.04
CA PHE A 89 7.34 -13.68 -10.50
C PHE A 89 6.44 -14.24 -11.60
N LEU A 90 6.06 -13.43 -12.59
CA LEU A 90 5.24 -13.91 -13.71
C LEU A 90 5.99 -14.92 -14.59
N ASP A 91 7.32 -14.82 -14.70
CA ASP A 91 8.14 -15.81 -15.40
C ASP A 91 8.08 -17.18 -14.71
N GLU A 92 8.03 -17.22 -13.38
CA GLU A 92 7.87 -18.46 -12.60
C GLU A 92 6.45 -19.05 -12.65
N MET A 93 5.42 -18.21 -12.85
CA MET A 93 4.03 -18.67 -12.86
C MET A 93 3.60 -19.35 -14.17
N ASN A 94 4.30 -19.12 -15.28
CA ASN A 94 3.99 -19.67 -16.60
C ASN A 94 2.51 -19.46 -17.03
N LEU A 95 1.98 -18.24 -16.82
CA LEU A 95 0.60 -17.88 -17.17
C LEU A 95 0.46 -17.50 -18.65
N ASN A 96 -0.73 -17.71 -19.21
CA ASN A 96 -1.09 -17.29 -20.59
C ASN A 96 -2.31 -16.35 -20.60
N GLY A 97 -2.71 -15.84 -21.77
CA GLY A 97 -3.78 -14.84 -21.91
C GLY A 97 -5.18 -15.24 -21.41
N ASN A 98 -5.42 -16.54 -21.17
CA ASN A 98 -6.68 -17.01 -20.56
C ASN A 98 -6.64 -17.00 -19.02
N ASP A 99 -5.46 -16.82 -18.43
CA ASP A 99 -5.27 -16.82 -16.99
C ASP A 99 -5.61 -15.47 -16.36
N THR A 100 -6.07 -15.54 -15.12
CA THR A 100 -6.42 -14.37 -14.32
C THR A 100 -5.40 -14.18 -13.20
N LEU A 101 -4.73 -13.03 -13.22
CA LEU A 101 -3.80 -12.58 -12.19
C LEU A 101 -4.55 -11.64 -11.23
N LEU A 102 -4.53 -11.96 -9.94
CA LEU A 102 -5.14 -11.14 -8.89
C LEU A 102 -4.08 -10.35 -8.11
N ASP A 103 -4.38 -9.09 -7.83
CA ASP A 103 -3.74 -8.31 -6.77
C ASP A 103 -4.81 -7.81 -5.79
N PRO A 104 -5.02 -8.47 -4.63
CA PRO A 104 -6.01 -8.05 -3.66
C PRO A 104 -5.63 -6.76 -2.93
N PHE A 105 -4.44 -6.17 -3.13
CA PHE A 105 -4.04 -4.91 -2.52
C PHE A 105 -3.35 -4.02 -3.55
N ILE A 106 -4.06 -3.73 -4.64
CA ILE A 106 -3.46 -3.27 -5.90
C ILE A 106 -2.68 -1.95 -5.80
N GLY A 107 -3.05 -1.04 -4.89
CA GLY A 107 -2.33 0.21 -4.67
C GLY A 107 -2.12 1.01 -5.96
N SER A 108 -0.86 1.22 -6.36
CA SER A 108 -0.52 1.95 -7.60
C SER A 108 -0.75 1.19 -8.91
N GLY A 109 -1.14 -0.09 -8.88
CA GLY A 109 -1.43 -0.87 -10.09
C GLY A 109 -0.23 -1.52 -10.77
N THR A 110 0.89 -1.72 -10.09
CA THR A 110 2.10 -2.30 -10.72
C THR A 110 1.83 -3.72 -11.23
N THR A 111 1.26 -4.60 -10.40
CA THR A 111 0.93 -5.99 -10.77
C THR A 111 0.04 -6.04 -11.99
N SER A 112 -1.06 -5.30 -11.98
CA SER A 112 -2.01 -5.30 -13.07
C SER A 112 -1.45 -4.71 -14.36
N LEU A 113 -0.62 -3.67 -14.28
CA LEU A 113 0.00 -3.07 -15.47
C LEU A 113 1.02 -4.02 -16.10
N VAL A 114 1.88 -4.69 -15.32
CA VAL A 114 2.82 -5.67 -15.86
C VAL A 114 2.06 -6.88 -16.42
N GLY A 115 1.04 -7.37 -15.71
CA GLY A 115 0.22 -8.49 -16.17
C GLY A 115 -0.53 -8.16 -17.46
N SER A 116 -1.15 -6.98 -17.56
CA SER A 116 -1.86 -6.57 -18.77
C SER A 116 -0.94 -6.38 -19.96
N GLN A 117 0.29 -5.86 -19.75
CA GLN A 117 1.34 -5.76 -20.77
C GLN A 117 1.80 -7.12 -21.29
N ARG A 118 1.65 -8.18 -20.49
CA ARG A 118 1.89 -9.59 -20.89
C ARG A 118 0.63 -10.27 -21.44
N GLY A 119 -0.45 -9.52 -21.68
CA GLY A 119 -1.70 -10.06 -22.23
C GLY A 119 -2.56 -10.84 -21.24
N LEU A 120 -2.26 -10.81 -19.94
CA LEU A 120 -3.06 -11.48 -18.91
C LEU A 120 -4.34 -10.70 -18.59
N LYS A 121 -5.38 -11.42 -18.12
CA LYS A 121 -6.50 -10.78 -17.45
C LYS A 121 -6.06 -10.43 -16.03
N THR A 122 -6.27 -9.18 -15.63
CA THR A 122 -5.86 -8.72 -14.30
C THR A 122 -7.06 -8.23 -13.50
N VAL A 123 -7.10 -8.59 -12.22
CA VAL A 123 -8.11 -8.12 -11.26
C VAL A 123 -7.38 -7.47 -10.10
N GLY A 124 -7.78 -6.26 -9.76
CA GLY A 124 -7.26 -5.48 -8.64
C GLY A 124 -8.34 -5.17 -7.62
N ILE A 125 -8.03 -5.29 -6.34
CA ILE A 125 -8.91 -4.86 -5.24
C ILE A 125 -8.17 -3.84 -4.38
N ASP A 126 -8.80 -2.72 -4.07
CA ASP A 126 -8.35 -1.76 -3.05
C ASP A 126 -9.52 -0.86 -2.65
N VAL A 127 -9.53 -0.43 -1.40
CA VAL A 127 -10.54 0.48 -0.85
C VAL A 127 -10.27 1.93 -1.23
N LEU A 128 -9.03 2.29 -1.59
CA LEU A 128 -8.62 3.67 -1.78
C LEU A 128 -9.07 4.21 -3.16
N PRO A 129 -9.86 5.31 -3.20
CA PRO A 129 -10.22 5.96 -4.45
C PRO A 129 -9.02 6.45 -5.27
N THR A 130 -7.91 6.79 -4.60
CA THR A 130 -6.65 7.16 -5.27
C THR A 130 -6.03 6.00 -6.04
N SER A 131 -6.17 4.76 -5.54
CA SER A 131 -5.73 3.55 -6.23
C SER A 131 -6.55 3.33 -7.51
N LYS A 132 -7.87 3.52 -7.45
CA LYS A 132 -8.75 3.48 -8.63
C LYS A 132 -8.36 4.53 -9.68
N LEU A 133 -8.15 5.77 -9.26
CA LEU A 133 -7.71 6.86 -10.13
C LEU A 133 -6.40 6.52 -10.87
N SER A 134 -5.40 6.04 -10.12
CA SER A 134 -4.11 5.60 -10.68
C SER A 134 -4.28 4.43 -11.65
N PHE A 135 -5.06 3.41 -11.25
CA PHE A 135 -5.33 2.25 -12.07
C PHE A 135 -5.97 2.64 -13.40
N THR A 136 -7.07 3.38 -13.37
CA THR A 136 -7.80 3.80 -14.56
C THR A 136 -6.91 4.61 -15.51
N ALA A 137 -6.02 5.46 -15.01
CA ALA A 137 -5.10 6.19 -15.86
C ALA A 137 -4.10 5.26 -16.55
N LYS A 138 -3.47 4.35 -15.79
CA LYS A 138 -2.41 3.47 -16.29
C LYS A 138 -2.95 2.41 -17.26
N THR A 139 -4.13 1.84 -17.00
CA THR A 139 -4.70 0.79 -17.85
C THR A 139 -5.28 1.32 -19.16
N ASN A 140 -5.53 2.64 -19.26
CA ASN A 140 -6.01 3.28 -20.49
C ASN A 140 -4.87 3.85 -21.35
N ILE A 141 -3.62 3.49 -21.10
CA ILE A 141 -2.46 4.09 -21.78
C ILE A 141 -2.54 4.04 -23.31
N ASN A 142 -3.11 2.98 -23.90
CA ASN A 142 -3.29 2.86 -25.35
C ASN A 142 -4.53 3.58 -25.89
N ASN A 143 -5.39 4.13 -25.01
CA ASN A 143 -6.69 4.72 -25.37
C ASN A 143 -6.67 6.25 -25.32
N TYR A 144 -5.54 6.86 -24.97
CA TYR A 144 -5.39 8.32 -24.93
C TYR A 144 -5.18 8.89 -26.34
N ASP A 145 -5.86 9.99 -26.63
CA ASP A 145 -5.61 10.84 -27.78
C ASP A 145 -4.57 11.92 -27.41
N ILE A 146 -3.43 11.92 -28.11
CA ILE A 146 -2.32 12.84 -27.84
C ILE A 146 -2.66 14.28 -28.22
N GLU A 147 -3.46 14.51 -29.26
CA GLU A 147 -3.89 15.85 -29.65
C GLU A 147 -4.89 16.41 -28.63
N GLU A 148 -5.83 15.58 -28.16
CA GLU A 148 -6.74 15.93 -27.07
C GLU A 148 -5.97 16.32 -25.81
N LEU A 149 -4.98 15.51 -25.40
CA LEU A 149 -4.15 15.81 -24.23
C LEU A 149 -3.34 17.09 -24.41
N SER A 150 -2.82 17.36 -25.62
CA SER A 150 -2.09 18.58 -25.92
C SER A 150 -2.98 19.82 -25.81
N SER A 151 -4.22 19.75 -26.33
CA SER A 151 -5.24 20.78 -26.15
C SER A 151 -5.60 20.99 -24.68
N LEU A 152 -5.80 19.90 -23.93
CA LEU A 152 -6.11 19.95 -22.50
C LEU A 152 -4.99 20.63 -21.70
N ILE A 153 -3.72 20.35 -22.00
CA ILE A 153 -2.57 21.02 -21.38
C ILE A 153 -2.62 22.54 -21.63
N GLY A 154 -2.94 22.96 -22.85
CA GLY A 154 -3.11 24.38 -23.21
C GLY A 154 -4.21 25.03 -22.38
N THR A 155 -5.40 24.42 -22.34
CA THR A 155 -6.54 24.90 -21.55
C THR A 155 -6.20 25.05 -20.07
N ILE A 156 -5.47 24.09 -19.48
CA ILE A 156 -5.08 24.21 -18.07
C ILE A 156 -4.07 25.34 -17.88
N ARG A 157 -3.07 25.52 -18.75
CA ARG A 157 -2.09 26.63 -18.63
C ARG A 157 -2.74 28.00 -18.70
N GLU A 158 -3.74 28.15 -19.55
CA GLU A 158 -4.47 29.41 -19.75
C GLU A 158 -5.60 29.61 -18.73
N MET A 159 -5.89 28.60 -17.90
CA MET A 159 -6.96 28.65 -16.91
C MET A 159 -6.77 29.81 -15.94
N LYS A 160 -7.83 30.58 -15.74
CA LYS A 160 -7.91 31.62 -14.72
C LYS A 160 -9.20 31.44 -13.94
N ARG A 161 -9.06 31.33 -12.62
CA ARG A 161 -10.21 31.35 -11.72
C ARG A 161 -10.81 32.77 -11.70
N PRO A 162 -12.15 32.91 -11.76
CA PRO A 162 -12.83 34.19 -11.53
C PRO A 162 -12.45 34.82 -10.18
N LEU A 163 -12.27 36.14 -10.13
CA LEU A 163 -11.80 36.83 -8.92
C LEU A 163 -12.74 36.65 -7.72
N ASP A 164 -14.04 36.54 -7.97
CA ASP A 164 -15.12 36.34 -6.99
C ASP A 164 -15.28 34.88 -6.52
N PHE A 165 -14.64 33.92 -7.18
CA PHE A 165 -14.71 32.52 -6.78
C PHE A 165 -13.97 32.29 -5.46
N SER A 166 -14.66 31.84 -4.43
CA SER A 166 -14.09 31.66 -3.07
C SER A 166 -14.37 30.28 -2.45
N LYS A 167 -14.89 29.32 -3.25
CA LYS A 167 -15.09 27.95 -2.79
C LYS A 167 -13.73 27.27 -2.58
N ARG A 168 -13.68 26.34 -1.62
CA ARG A 168 -12.47 25.58 -1.24
C ARG A 168 -12.62 24.10 -1.53
N ILE A 169 -11.48 23.41 -1.57
CA ILE A 169 -11.46 21.95 -1.52
C ILE A 169 -12.12 21.51 -0.21
N ASN A 170 -12.72 20.32 -0.19
CA ASN A 170 -13.29 19.77 1.02
C ASN A 170 -12.24 19.71 2.14
N TRP A 171 -12.37 20.56 3.15
CA TRP A 171 -11.46 20.58 4.28
C TRP A 171 -11.86 19.48 5.26
N VAL A 172 -11.01 18.47 5.37
CA VAL A 172 -11.03 17.56 6.51
C VAL A 172 -10.06 18.06 7.58
N ASN A 173 -10.29 17.71 8.84
CA ASN A 173 -9.49 18.24 9.96
C ASN A 173 -7.98 18.04 9.79
N ILE A 174 -7.58 16.93 9.14
CA ILE A 174 -6.18 16.62 8.89
C ILE A 174 -5.56 17.50 7.80
N THR A 175 -6.32 18.00 6.81
CA THR A 175 -5.81 18.81 5.70
C THR A 175 -6.14 20.30 5.81
N LYS A 176 -6.97 20.71 6.78
CA LYS A 176 -7.31 22.12 7.00
C LYS A 176 -6.05 22.99 7.09
N TYR A 177 -6.03 24.08 6.31
CA TYR A 177 -4.90 25.01 6.15
C TYR A 177 -3.65 24.42 5.47
N ALA A 178 -3.80 23.35 4.70
CA ALA A 178 -2.70 22.78 3.92
C ALA A 178 -2.26 23.68 2.76
N TYR A 179 -3.08 24.62 2.30
CA TYR A 179 -2.78 25.46 1.14
C TYR A 179 -2.83 26.96 1.49
N PRO A 180 -2.13 27.82 0.73
CA PRO A 180 -2.50 29.22 0.60
C PRO A 180 -3.96 29.35 0.15
N ASP A 181 -4.63 30.44 0.54
CA ASP A 181 -6.04 30.66 0.22
C ASP A 181 -6.28 30.70 -1.31
N SER A 182 -5.41 31.37 -2.08
CA SER A 182 -5.49 31.39 -3.54
C SER A 182 -5.39 30.01 -4.17
N THR A 183 -4.38 29.22 -3.76
CA THR A 183 -4.18 27.84 -4.25
C THR A 183 -5.36 26.93 -3.93
N ASP A 184 -5.96 27.06 -2.74
CA ASP A 184 -7.15 26.31 -2.36
C ASP A 184 -8.35 26.61 -3.28
N PHE A 185 -8.56 27.89 -3.57
CA PHE A 185 -9.60 28.33 -4.51
C PHE A 185 -9.34 27.85 -5.93
N ASP A 186 -8.09 27.92 -6.40
CA ASP A 186 -7.71 27.48 -7.75
C ASP A 186 -7.88 25.96 -7.92
N LEU A 187 -7.47 25.17 -6.93
CA LEU A 187 -7.67 23.73 -6.95
C LEU A 187 -9.15 23.35 -6.89
N ARG A 188 -9.96 24.09 -6.14
CA ARG A 188 -11.40 23.87 -6.11
C ARG A 188 -12.07 24.24 -7.43
N TYR A 189 -11.67 25.37 -8.03
CA TYR A 189 -12.16 25.79 -9.34
C TYR A 189 -11.82 24.74 -10.41
N LEU A 190 -10.59 24.23 -10.41
CA LEU A 190 -10.19 23.14 -11.29
C LEU A 190 -11.04 21.88 -11.06
N SER A 191 -11.30 21.50 -9.81
CA SER A 191 -12.16 20.34 -9.50
C SER A 191 -13.57 20.52 -10.04
N ASP A 192 -14.20 21.67 -9.79
CA ASP A 192 -15.53 22.00 -10.32
C ASP A 192 -15.51 21.98 -11.87
N TRP A 193 -14.46 22.52 -12.51
CA TRP A 193 -14.32 22.51 -13.97
C TRP A 193 -14.21 21.09 -14.53
N ILE A 194 -13.38 20.24 -13.93
CA ILE A 194 -13.21 18.84 -14.36
C ILE A 194 -14.54 18.07 -14.27
N GLU A 195 -15.38 18.36 -13.27
CA GLU A 195 -16.66 17.68 -13.08
C GLU A 195 -17.75 18.12 -14.04
N ASN A 196 -17.69 19.36 -14.53
CA ASN A 196 -18.76 19.97 -15.33
C ASN A 196 -18.42 20.14 -16.82
N THR A 197 -17.15 20.05 -17.20
CA THR A 197 -16.75 20.17 -18.61
C THR A 197 -17.14 18.95 -19.43
N ASN A 198 -17.67 19.19 -20.63
CA ASN A 198 -17.94 18.17 -21.65
C ASN A 198 -16.98 18.27 -22.86
N GLN A 199 -15.97 19.13 -22.77
CA GLN A 199 -15.03 19.38 -23.88
C GLN A 199 -14.03 18.23 -24.10
N TYR A 200 -13.76 17.45 -23.05
CA TYR A 200 -12.73 16.42 -23.05
C TYR A 200 -13.29 15.07 -22.60
N SER A 201 -12.68 14.00 -23.09
CA SER A 201 -13.01 12.62 -22.76
C SER A 201 -12.82 12.35 -21.27
N LYS A 202 -13.64 11.43 -20.74
CA LYS A 202 -13.53 11.00 -19.34
C LYS A 202 -12.15 10.41 -19.00
N ILE A 203 -11.50 9.78 -19.98
CA ILE A 203 -10.17 9.18 -19.84
C ILE A 203 -9.10 10.28 -19.68
N SER A 204 -9.13 11.32 -20.52
CA SER A 204 -8.24 12.49 -20.43
C SER A 204 -8.47 13.30 -19.14
N LEU A 205 -9.73 13.49 -18.74
CA LEU A 205 -10.08 14.13 -17.47
C LEU A 205 -9.62 13.31 -16.25
N ASN A 206 -9.67 11.97 -16.32
CA ASN A 206 -9.10 11.10 -15.28
C ASN A 206 -7.57 11.28 -15.17
N LEU A 207 -6.86 11.41 -16.30
CA LEU A 207 -5.42 11.68 -16.29
C LEU A 207 -5.10 13.05 -15.67
N LEU A 208 -5.88 14.08 -15.99
CA LEU A 208 -5.75 15.40 -15.37
C LEU A 208 -6.01 15.35 -13.85
N LYS A 209 -7.03 14.60 -13.40
CA LYS A 209 -7.23 14.36 -11.95
C LYS A 209 -6.00 13.70 -11.33
N LEU A 210 -5.41 12.71 -12.01
CA LEU A 210 -4.19 12.05 -11.55
C LEU A 210 -3.00 13.02 -11.48
N ALA A 211 -2.78 13.84 -12.51
CA ALA A 211 -1.74 14.87 -12.52
C ALA A 211 -1.93 15.89 -11.37
N THR A 212 -3.18 16.25 -11.10
CA THR A 212 -3.55 17.16 -10.00
C THR A 212 -3.24 16.54 -8.64
N VAL A 213 -3.68 15.32 -8.34
CA VAL A 213 -3.40 14.68 -7.04
C VAL A 213 -1.91 14.52 -6.78
N ASN A 214 -1.09 14.25 -7.81
CA ASN A 214 0.36 14.17 -7.68
C ASN A 214 1.05 15.53 -7.49
N SER A 215 0.34 16.63 -7.74
CA SER A 215 0.81 18.00 -7.55
C SER A 215 0.51 18.54 -6.15
N LEU A 216 -0.48 17.98 -5.45
CA LEU A 216 -1.03 18.53 -4.19
C LEU A 216 0.02 18.71 -3.10
N GLU A 217 0.90 17.73 -2.88
CA GLU A 217 1.96 17.86 -1.89
C GLU A 217 2.90 19.01 -2.24
N GLU A 218 3.28 19.15 -3.52
CA GLU A 218 4.20 20.18 -4.03
C GLU A 218 3.56 21.59 -3.93
N LEU A 219 2.24 21.69 -4.10
CA LEU A 219 1.42 22.91 -3.96
C LEU A 219 1.00 23.24 -2.51
N SER A 220 1.22 22.34 -1.55
CA SER A 220 0.80 22.54 -0.15
C SER A 220 1.91 23.08 0.77
N TYR A 221 1.53 23.55 1.94
CA TYR A 221 2.38 23.75 3.12
C TYR A 221 2.72 22.45 3.86
N THR A 222 2.52 21.29 3.24
CA THR A 222 2.75 20.01 3.90
C THR A 222 3.70 19.10 3.12
N THR A 223 4.28 18.11 3.80
CA THR A 223 4.97 16.98 3.17
C THR A 223 4.66 15.68 3.92
N LYS A 224 4.63 14.56 3.20
CA LYS A 224 4.41 13.23 3.76
C LYS A 224 5.65 12.78 4.52
N ALA A 225 5.52 12.55 5.83
CA ALA A 225 6.63 12.15 6.69
C ALA A 225 6.23 10.99 7.62
N GLY A 226 6.50 9.76 7.16
CA GLY A 226 6.06 8.56 7.87
C GLY A 226 4.54 8.52 7.94
N GLN A 227 3.99 8.46 9.16
CA GLN A 227 2.56 8.33 9.45
C GLN A 227 1.80 9.67 9.50
N TYR A 228 2.48 10.80 9.27
CA TYR A 228 1.90 12.13 9.46
C TYR A 228 2.29 13.10 8.33
N LEU A 229 1.50 14.16 8.21
CA LEU A 229 1.88 15.35 7.46
C LEU A 229 2.76 16.25 8.33
N LYS A 230 3.96 16.57 7.87
CA LYS A 230 4.77 17.67 8.40
C LYS A 230 4.30 18.98 7.79
N TRP A 231 4.33 20.06 8.57
CA TRP A 231 3.75 21.35 8.20
C TRP A 231 4.82 22.44 8.16
N ASP A 232 4.72 23.29 7.14
CA ASP A 232 5.45 24.54 6.99
C ASP A 232 4.89 25.60 7.96
N SER A 233 5.75 26.48 8.45
CA SER A 233 5.38 27.55 9.40
C SER A 233 4.40 28.58 8.85
N ARG A 234 4.25 28.68 7.52
CA ARG A 234 3.27 29.56 6.86
C ARG A 234 1.82 29.09 7.03
N SER A 235 1.59 27.82 7.38
CA SER A 235 0.24 27.31 7.60
C SER A 235 -0.41 27.95 8.83
N LYS A 236 -1.64 28.44 8.70
CA LYS A 236 -2.47 28.95 9.82
C LYS A 236 -2.56 27.95 10.97
N LYS A 237 -2.58 26.64 10.67
CA LYS A 237 -2.55 25.56 11.68
C LYS A 237 -1.34 25.64 12.62
N ILE A 238 -0.17 25.99 12.10
CA ILE A 238 1.07 26.12 12.88
C ILE A 238 1.13 27.47 13.58
N GLN A 239 0.70 28.54 12.93
CA GLN A 239 0.60 29.88 13.51
C GLN A 239 -0.30 29.87 14.76
N GLU A 240 -1.55 29.41 14.62
CA GLU A 240 -2.52 29.29 15.72
C GLU A 240 -1.99 28.39 16.86
N ARG A 241 -1.29 27.30 16.51
CA ARG A 241 -0.70 26.41 17.52
C ARG A 241 0.45 27.08 18.28
N ASN A 242 1.25 27.91 17.60
CA ASN A 242 2.33 28.65 18.22
C ASN A 242 1.79 29.78 19.11
N GLU A 243 0.76 30.50 18.68
CA GLU A 243 0.06 31.49 19.51
C GLU A 243 -0.44 30.87 20.82
N LYS A 244 -1.13 29.72 20.73
CA LYS A 244 -1.62 28.99 21.92
C LYS A 244 -0.48 28.53 22.85
N ARG A 245 0.71 28.27 22.33
CA ARG A 245 1.88 27.87 23.13
C ARG A 245 2.52 29.07 23.81
N ILE A 246 2.68 30.18 23.08
CA ILE A 246 3.20 31.45 23.60
C ILE A 246 2.30 31.94 24.74
N ASN A 247 0.98 31.90 24.55
CA ASN A 247 0.01 32.26 25.60
C ASN A 247 0.08 31.35 26.84
N LYS A 248 0.72 30.18 26.74
CA LYS A 248 0.99 29.25 27.85
C LYS A 248 2.45 29.31 28.34
N ASN A 249 3.21 30.33 27.95
CA ASN A 249 4.64 30.48 28.23
C ASN A 249 5.49 29.27 27.76
N LEU A 250 5.04 28.58 26.71
CA LEU A 250 5.77 27.48 26.08
C LEU A 250 6.47 27.98 24.82
N ALA A 251 7.71 27.52 24.59
CA ALA A 251 8.45 27.86 23.37
C ALA A 251 7.67 27.47 22.09
N PRO A 252 7.69 28.30 21.03
CA PRO A 252 7.02 27.98 19.78
C PRO A 252 7.62 26.72 19.14
N ILE A 253 6.82 26.04 18.33
CA ILE A 253 7.27 24.86 17.58
C ILE A 253 8.25 25.36 16.53
N LYS A 254 9.50 24.89 16.60
CA LYS A 254 10.50 25.13 15.55
C LYS A 254 9.95 24.57 14.23
N PRO A 255 10.05 25.30 13.10
CA PRO A 255 9.54 24.81 11.83
C PRO A 255 10.21 23.49 11.46
N ALA A 256 9.46 22.40 11.46
CA ALA A 256 9.96 21.08 11.09
C ALA A 256 10.15 20.94 9.56
N LEU A 257 9.60 21.89 8.80
CA LEU A 257 9.62 21.96 7.35
C LEU A 257 9.74 23.44 6.93
N LYS A 258 10.61 23.71 5.96
CA LYS A 258 10.71 25.01 5.28
C LYS A 258 10.64 24.75 3.78
N LYS A 259 9.44 24.82 3.20
CA LYS A 259 9.29 24.76 1.74
C LYS A 259 9.66 26.12 1.14
N GLY A 260 10.18 26.11 -0.10
CA GLY A 260 10.43 27.34 -0.85
C GLY A 260 9.15 28.07 -1.28
N LYS A 261 9.26 28.92 -2.31
CA LYS A 261 8.10 29.46 -3.02
C LYS A 261 7.31 28.28 -3.60
N LEU A 262 6.01 28.25 -3.34
CA LEU A 262 5.12 27.26 -3.93
C LEU A 262 4.90 27.63 -5.40
N PRO A 263 4.85 26.66 -6.33
CA PRO A 263 4.65 26.96 -7.74
C PRO A 263 3.21 27.40 -8.02
N GLU A 264 2.98 28.06 -9.15
CA GLU A 264 1.63 28.42 -9.61
C GLU A 264 0.84 27.14 -9.95
N PRO A 265 -0.41 26.97 -9.44
CA PRO A 265 -1.10 25.68 -9.48
C PRO A 265 -1.32 25.14 -10.90
N TYR A 266 -1.89 25.95 -11.79
CA TYR A 266 -2.27 25.50 -13.13
C TYR A 266 -1.06 25.16 -13.99
N ASP A 267 -0.02 26.00 -14.01
CA ASP A 267 1.23 25.74 -14.71
C ASP A 267 1.90 24.45 -14.21
N HIS A 268 1.94 24.26 -12.90
CA HIS A 268 2.54 23.08 -12.30
C HIS A 268 1.79 21.80 -12.68
N ILE A 269 0.45 21.81 -12.60
CA ILE A 269 -0.41 20.68 -12.96
C ILE A 269 -0.30 20.39 -14.46
N ALA A 270 -0.33 21.41 -15.32
CA ALA A 270 -0.16 21.25 -16.76
C ALA A 270 1.21 20.66 -17.13
N ASN A 271 2.27 21.03 -16.41
CA ASN A 271 3.59 20.44 -16.61
C ASN A 271 3.64 18.96 -16.17
N LYS A 272 2.95 18.57 -15.08
CA LYS A 272 2.81 17.15 -14.71
C LYS A 272 2.03 16.38 -15.76
N LEU A 273 0.93 16.95 -16.26
CA LEU A 273 0.14 16.33 -17.33
C LEU A 273 0.98 16.15 -18.59
N LYS A 274 1.77 17.17 -18.98
CA LYS A 274 2.70 17.08 -20.11
C LYS A 274 3.72 15.94 -19.96
N ILE A 275 4.29 15.74 -18.77
CA ILE A 275 5.20 14.61 -18.51
C ILE A 275 4.46 13.27 -18.75
N MET A 276 3.25 13.12 -18.20
CA MET A 276 2.44 11.91 -18.40
C MET A 276 2.06 11.72 -19.89
N THR A 277 1.73 12.78 -20.62
CA THR A 277 1.46 12.72 -22.07
C THR A 277 2.66 12.26 -22.87
N ASN A 278 3.87 12.73 -22.53
CA ASN A 278 5.10 12.26 -23.17
C ASN A 278 5.34 10.77 -22.91
N ASP A 279 5.09 10.30 -21.68
CA ASP A 279 5.19 8.88 -21.32
C ASP A 279 4.18 8.03 -22.12
N ILE A 280 2.94 8.52 -22.29
CA ILE A 280 1.90 7.87 -23.10
C ILE A 280 2.37 7.76 -24.55
N GLN A 281 2.84 8.85 -25.14
CA GLN A 281 3.31 8.86 -26.53
C GLN A 281 4.47 7.89 -26.73
N ALA A 282 5.44 7.89 -25.81
CA ALA A 282 6.56 6.94 -25.84
C ALA A 282 6.09 5.48 -25.73
N PHE A 283 5.06 5.20 -24.92
CA PHE A 283 4.49 3.87 -24.76
C PHE A 283 3.70 3.41 -26.00
N GLN A 284 2.83 4.26 -26.54
CA GLN A 284 2.01 3.94 -27.72
C GLN A 284 2.87 3.64 -28.95
N ASN A 285 4.00 4.35 -29.10
CA ASN A 285 4.98 4.11 -30.17
C ASN A 285 5.67 2.73 -30.09
N GLN A 286 5.63 2.06 -28.93
CA GLN A 286 6.19 0.71 -28.77
C GLN A 286 5.20 -0.39 -29.17
N HIS A 287 3.94 -0.05 -29.48
CA HIS A 287 2.88 -0.99 -29.83
C HIS A 287 2.70 -2.16 -28.84
N ILE A 288 2.93 -1.88 -27.55
CA ILE A 288 2.77 -2.87 -26.48
C ILE A 288 1.29 -3.18 -26.29
N SER A 289 0.93 -4.47 -26.41
CA SER A 289 -0.41 -4.95 -26.09
C SER A 289 -0.74 -4.66 -24.62
N ASN A 290 -1.96 -4.22 -24.35
CA ASN A 290 -2.41 -3.92 -23.00
C ASN A 290 -3.88 -4.30 -22.85
N ASN A 291 -4.14 -5.46 -22.23
CA ASN A 291 -5.51 -5.88 -21.93
C ASN A 291 -6.09 -5.05 -20.78
N ALA A 292 -7.33 -4.57 -20.91
CA ALA A 292 -7.96 -3.83 -19.83
C ALA A 292 -8.09 -4.72 -18.58
N GLY A 293 -7.53 -4.27 -17.46
CA GLY A 293 -7.73 -4.89 -16.16
C GLY A 293 -9.07 -4.49 -15.52
N THR A 294 -9.52 -5.27 -14.54
CA THR A 294 -10.69 -4.96 -13.72
C THR A 294 -10.26 -4.41 -12.37
N PHE A 295 -10.87 -3.32 -11.91
CA PHE A 295 -10.65 -2.76 -10.56
C PHE A 295 -11.93 -2.84 -9.73
N ILE A 296 -11.82 -3.41 -8.54
CA ILE A 296 -12.88 -3.52 -7.56
C ILE A 296 -12.57 -2.54 -6.42
N LEU A 297 -13.37 -1.46 -6.32
CA LEU A 297 -13.26 -0.46 -5.26
C LEU A 297 -14.05 -0.92 -4.04
N ASP A 298 -13.41 -1.75 -3.21
CA ASP A 298 -14.05 -2.39 -2.06
C ASP A 298 -12.99 -2.93 -1.08
N SER A 299 -13.42 -3.30 0.12
CA SER A 299 -12.57 -4.02 1.07
C SER A 299 -12.32 -5.43 0.57
N VAL A 300 -11.05 -5.85 0.64
CA VAL A 300 -10.62 -7.22 0.35
C VAL A 300 -11.41 -8.24 1.17
N LEU A 301 -11.69 -7.91 2.43
CA LEU A 301 -12.46 -8.75 3.34
C LEU A 301 -13.91 -8.95 2.88
N ASN A 302 -14.48 -7.97 2.14
CA ASN A 302 -15.83 -8.04 1.58
C ASN A 302 -15.84 -8.67 0.19
N SER A 303 -14.81 -8.42 -0.62
CA SER A 303 -14.73 -8.86 -2.01
C SER A 303 -14.33 -10.32 -2.17
N LEU A 304 -13.29 -10.79 -1.47
CA LEU A 304 -12.77 -12.16 -1.69
C LEU A 304 -13.83 -13.25 -1.45
N PRO A 305 -14.69 -13.19 -0.42
CA PRO A 305 -15.76 -14.17 -0.23
C PRO A 305 -16.74 -14.28 -1.41
N LYS A 306 -16.86 -13.24 -2.23
CA LYS A 306 -17.80 -13.17 -3.36
C LYS A 306 -17.18 -13.64 -4.69
N ILE A 307 -15.88 -13.86 -4.73
CA ILE A 307 -15.18 -14.36 -5.93
C ILE A 307 -15.40 -15.87 -6.04
N SER A 308 -15.67 -16.35 -7.25
CA SER A 308 -15.86 -17.77 -7.54
C SER A 308 -14.61 -18.59 -7.17
N GLU A 309 -14.83 -19.79 -6.67
CA GLU A 309 -13.76 -20.75 -6.39
C GLU A 309 -12.96 -21.11 -7.66
N ASN A 310 -11.70 -21.51 -7.50
CA ASN A 310 -10.83 -21.99 -8.59
C ASN A 310 -10.76 -21.07 -9.84
N SER A 311 -10.91 -19.76 -9.66
CA SER A 311 -10.98 -18.78 -10.75
C SER A 311 -9.67 -18.02 -10.99
N ILE A 312 -8.79 -17.95 -9.99
CA ILE A 312 -7.56 -17.15 -10.02
C ILE A 312 -6.35 -18.05 -10.33
N SER A 313 -5.60 -17.74 -11.39
CA SER A 313 -4.45 -18.55 -11.83
C SER A 313 -3.13 -18.16 -11.14
N GLY A 314 -3.04 -16.97 -10.56
CA GLY A 314 -1.87 -16.51 -9.83
C GLY A 314 -2.16 -15.24 -9.02
N THR A 315 -1.35 -14.99 -7.99
CA THR A 315 -1.47 -13.78 -7.17
C THR A 315 -0.11 -13.19 -6.86
N ILE A 316 0.03 -11.89 -7.06
CA ILE A 316 1.19 -11.09 -6.67
C ILE A 316 0.66 -9.87 -5.93
N THR A 317 1.07 -9.68 -4.68
CA THR A 317 0.52 -8.60 -3.87
C THR A 317 1.43 -8.15 -2.74
N SER A 318 1.03 -7.08 -2.07
CA SER A 318 1.63 -6.62 -0.83
C SER A 318 0.55 -6.04 0.07
N PRO A 319 0.06 -6.78 1.08
CA PRO A 319 -0.92 -6.24 2.02
C PRO A 319 -0.32 -5.05 2.80
N PRO A 320 -1.13 -4.08 3.25
CA PRO A 320 -0.67 -3.03 4.14
C PRO A 320 0.08 -3.61 5.35
N TYR A 321 1.36 -3.31 5.50
CA TYR A 321 2.16 -3.96 6.55
C TYR A 321 1.67 -3.62 7.96
N LEU A 322 1.97 -4.50 8.93
CA LEU A 322 1.68 -4.31 10.36
C LEU A 322 2.57 -3.24 11.01
N ASN A 323 2.81 -2.11 10.35
CA ASN A 323 3.79 -1.08 10.70
C ASN A 323 3.16 0.28 11.07
N ARG A 324 1.84 0.32 11.30
CA ARG A 324 1.06 1.55 11.62
C ARG A 324 0.98 2.57 10.48
N TYR A 325 1.23 2.17 9.24
CA TYR A 325 1.11 3.07 8.11
C TYR A 325 -0.36 3.33 7.77
N ASP A 326 -0.84 4.52 8.12
CA ASP A 326 -2.21 4.93 7.82
C ASP A 326 -2.27 5.59 6.44
N TYR A 327 -2.78 4.84 5.45
CA TYR A 327 -2.97 5.32 4.08
C TYR A 327 -3.98 6.48 4.01
N THR A 328 -5.02 6.48 4.86
CA THR A 328 -6.00 7.59 4.89
C THR A 328 -5.39 8.90 5.38
N ARG A 329 -4.37 8.84 6.24
CA ARG A 329 -3.63 10.04 6.70
C ARG A 329 -2.56 10.46 5.72
N THR A 330 -1.87 9.49 5.12
CA THR A 330 -0.79 9.74 4.18
C THR A 330 -1.29 10.41 2.91
N TYR A 331 -2.42 9.91 2.37
CA TYR A 331 -3.04 10.44 1.16
C TYR A 331 -4.18 11.41 1.46
N ALA A 332 -4.12 12.08 2.61
CA ALA A 332 -5.22 12.91 3.05
C ALA A 332 -5.50 14.09 2.10
N LEU A 333 -4.46 14.68 1.51
CA LEU A 333 -4.64 15.76 0.53
C LEU A 333 -5.39 15.25 -0.70
N GLU A 334 -4.97 14.09 -1.20
CA GLU A 334 -5.53 13.45 -2.39
C GLU A 334 -6.96 13.00 -2.17
N LEU A 335 -7.25 12.34 -1.05
CA LEU A 335 -8.60 11.90 -0.70
C LEU A 335 -9.55 13.09 -0.49
N ALA A 336 -9.08 14.17 0.16
CA ALA A 336 -9.86 15.39 0.32
C ALA A 336 -10.15 16.08 -1.02
N PHE A 337 -9.18 16.10 -1.94
CA PHE A 337 -9.37 16.60 -3.30
C PHE A 337 -10.39 15.76 -4.09
N LEU A 338 -10.41 14.44 -3.88
CA LEU A 338 -11.41 13.53 -4.45
C LEU A 338 -12.79 13.61 -3.75
N GLY A 339 -13.00 14.60 -2.88
CA GLY A 339 -14.31 14.92 -2.31
C GLY A 339 -14.59 14.27 -0.95
N LEU A 340 -13.72 13.40 -0.43
CA LEU A 340 -14.00 12.70 0.83
C LEU A 340 -14.01 13.65 2.04
N ASN A 341 -15.00 13.47 2.91
CA ASN A 341 -15.17 14.23 4.15
C ASN A 341 -14.62 13.48 5.39
N ASP A 342 -14.67 14.09 6.57
CA ASP A 342 -14.13 13.48 7.80
C ASP A 342 -14.80 12.14 8.18
N ALA A 343 -16.09 11.94 7.83
CA ALA A 343 -16.79 10.67 8.05
C ALA A 343 -16.31 9.61 7.06
N ASP A 344 -16.12 9.95 5.78
CA ASP A 344 -15.59 9.05 4.76
C ASP A 344 -14.18 8.58 5.14
N PHE A 345 -13.32 9.48 5.63
CA PHE A 345 -11.99 9.12 6.12
C PHE A 345 -12.03 8.12 7.28
N LYS A 346 -12.97 8.30 8.22
CA LYS A 346 -13.16 7.37 9.33
C LYS A 346 -13.65 6.02 8.82
N ASN A 347 -14.62 6.00 7.92
CA ASN A 347 -15.17 4.79 7.34
C ASN A 347 -14.12 4.03 6.53
N LEU A 348 -13.44 4.71 5.60
CA LEU A 348 -12.37 4.17 4.77
C LEU A 348 -11.24 3.57 5.63
N ARG A 349 -10.86 4.24 6.73
CA ARG A 349 -9.86 3.68 7.66
C ARG A 349 -10.32 2.36 8.27
N GLN A 350 -11.61 2.21 8.57
CA GLN A 350 -12.15 0.95 9.08
C GLN A 350 -12.32 -0.13 8.01
N GLN A 351 -12.39 0.23 6.71
CA GLN A 351 -12.44 -0.77 5.64
C GLN A 351 -11.06 -1.37 5.32
N LEU A 352 -9.98 -0.62 5.59
CA LEU A 352 -8.60 -1.14 5.51
C LEU A 352 -8.39 -2.29 6.50
N ILE A 353 -7.45 -3.17 6.17
CA ILE A 353 -7.00 -4.19 7.13
C ILE A 353 -6.45 -3.52 8.39
N SER A 354 -6.46 -4.21 9.53
CA SER A 354 -6.08 -3.68 10.84
C SER A 354 -4.57 -3.42 11.00
N SER A 355 -4.02 -2.58 10.14
CA SER A 355 -2.63 -2.13 10.14
C SER A 355 -2.42 -0.81 10.88
N THR A 356 -3.48 -0.20 11.43
CA THR A 356 -3.43 1.03 12.24
C THR A 356 -4.09 0.85 13.61
N VAL A 357 -3.74 1.68 14.60
CA VAL A 357 -4.30 1.55 15.96
C VAL A 357 -5.70 2.12 16.09
N GLU A 358 -6.15 2.86 15.11
CA GLU A 358 -7.50 3.39 15.00
C GLU A 358 -8.49 2.33 14.51
N ASN A 359 -8.02 1.22 13.92
CA ASN A 359 -8.88 0.10 13.52
C ASN A 359 -9.54 -0.53 14.75
N LYS A 360 -10.84 -0.81 14.63
CA LYS A 360 -11.63 -1.62 15.56
C LYS A 360 -11.60 -3.08 15.11
N SER A 361 -11.96 -4.00 16.01
CA SER A 361 -12.16 -5.40 15.61
C SER A 361 -13.28 -5.47 14.57
N LYS A 362 -13.08 -6.32 13.57
CA LYS A 362 -14.04 -6.57 12.48
C LYS A 362 -14.75 -7.92 12.63
N ILE A 363 -14.51 -8.67 13.71
CA ILE A 363 -14.95 -10.06 13.80
C ILE A 363 -16.47 -10.23 13.76
N ASP A 364 -17.23 -9.33 14.38
CA ASP A 364 -18.69 -9.38 14.35
C ASP A 364 -19.23 -9.01 12.96
N TRP A 365 -18.62 -8.02 12.31
CA TRP A 365 -18.95 -7.68 10.93
C TRP A 365 -18.62 -8.83 9.96
N LEU A 366 -17.47 -9.50 10.13
CA LEU A 366 -17.10 -10.68 9.36
C LEU A 366 -18.09 -11.83 9.60
N ARG A 367 -18.57 -12.02 10.84
CA ARG A 367 -19.59 -13.02 11.13
C ARG A 367 -20.88 -12.76 10.37
N SER A 368 -21.37 -11.51 10.41
CA SER A 368 -22.56 -11.11 9.65
C SER A 368 -22.37 -11.30 8.16
N LEU A 369 -21.23 -10.84 7.60
CA LEU A 369 -20.91 -11.00 6.18
C LEU A 369 -20.93 -12.47 5.76
N TYR A 370 -20.28 -13.36 6.52
CA TYR A 370 -20.24 -14.78 6.19
C TYR A 370 -21.59 -15.46 6.37
N TYR A 371 -22.39 -15.02 7.34
CA TYR A 371 -23.77 -15.49 7.49
C TYR A 371 -24.64 -15.10 6.29
N ASP A 372 -24.57 -13.83 5.87
CA ASP A 372 -25.33 -13.29 4.73
C ASP A 372 -24.92 -13.92 3.39
N LEU A 373 -23.73 -14.51 3.32
CA LEU A 373 -23.21 -15.23 2.15
C LEU A 373 -23.43 -16.76 2.23
N ASP A 374 -24.17 -17.26 3.23
CA ASP A 374 -24.38 -18.69 3.50
C ASP A 374 -23.07 -19.47 3.75
N LYS A 375 -22.07 -18.80 4.35
CA LYS A 375 -20.73 -19.32 4.66
C LYS A 375 -20.43 -19.42 6.16
N GLU A 376 -21.44 -19.66 6.99
CA GLU A 376 -21.26 -19.72 8.45
C GLU A 376 -20.22 -20.78 8.88
N ASN A 377 -20.17 -21.92 8.18
CA ASN A 377 -19.22 -22.99 8.46
C ASN A 377 -17.77 -22.56 8.18
N ASP A 378 -17.54 -21.78 7.12
CA ASP A 378 -16.22 -21.24 6.79
C ASP A 378 -15.78 -20.27 7.89
N PHE A 379 -16.66 -19.36 8.33
CA PHE A 379 -16.37 -18.47 9.45
C PHE A 379 -15.95 -19.25 10.70
N LYS A 380 -16.72 -20.27 11.10
CA LYS A 380 -16.41 -21.12 12.26
C LYS A 380 -15.06 -21.81 12.11
N LYS A 381 -14.75 -22.35 10.93
CA LYS A 381 -13.47 -23.00 10.63
C LYS A 381 -12.30 -22.03 10.76
N ILE A 382 -12.40 -20.85 10.14
CA ILE A 382 -11.35 -19.82 10.19
C ILE A 382 -11.08 -19.41 11.64
N VAL A 383 -12.13 -19.06 12.38
CA VAL A 383 -12.01 -18.63 13.78
C VAL A 383 -11.46 -19.73 14.68
N SER A 384 -11.88 -20.98 14.48
CA SER A 384 -11.34 -22.12 15.23
C SER A 384 -9.84 -22.30 15.01
N ILE A 385 -9.35 -22.17 13.77
CA ILE A 385 -7.93 -22.29 13.45
C ILE A 385 -7.12 -21.14 14.08
N LEU A 386 -7.63 -19.91 13.99
CA LEU A 386 -6.99 -18.73 14.57
C LEU A 386 -6.92 -18.80 16.11
N ASN A 387 -8.00 -19.23 16.76
CA ASN A 387 -8.06 -19.36 18.22
C ASN A 387 -7.16 -20.49 18.75
N ALA A 388 -6.91 -21.53 17.95
CA ALA A 388 -6.02 -22.63 18.30
C ALA A 388 -4.54 -22.35 17.99
N ASP A 389 -4.20 -21.17 17.43
CA ASP A 389 -2.83 -20.83 17.08
C ASP A 389 -2.02 -20.38 18.32
N THR A 390 -1.14 -21.28 18.78
CA THR A 390 -0.30 -21.09 19.97
C THR A 390 0.68 -19.92 19.81
N THR A 391 1.19 -19.66 18.61
CA THR A 391 2.09 -18.52 18.36
C THR A 391 1.34 -17.20 18.47
N LEU A 392 0.14 -17.09 17.90
CA LEU A 392 -0.70 -15.90 18.05
C LEU A 392 -1.10 -15.68 19.51
N GLU A 393 -1.44 -16.74 20.24
CA GLU A 393 -1.74 -16.67 21.67
C GLU A 393 -0.53 -16.16 22.48
N GLU A 394 0.67 -16.70 22.22
CA GLU A 394 1.91 -16.28 22.86
C GLU A 394 2.21 -14.80 22.60
N ILE A 395 2.06 -14.33 21.35
CA ILE A 395 2.25 -12.92 20.98
C ILE A 395 1.25 -12.03 21.72
N ASN A 396 -0.03 -12.40 21.75
CA ASN A 396 -1.07 -11.62 22.43
C ASN A 396 -0.77 -11.51 23.94
N LYS A 397 -0.39 -12.62 24.60
CA LYS A 397 0.03 -12.63 26.01
C LYS A 397 1.27 -11.76 26.25
N ALA A 398 2.28 -11.86 25.38
CA ALA A 398 3.49 -11.05 25.49
C ALA A 398 3.19 -9.55 25.35
N MET A 399 2.33 -9.18 24.40
CA MET A 399 1.92 -7.81 24.16
C MET A 399 1.13 -7.19 25.32
N GLU A 400 0.27 -7.97 25.99
CA GLU A 400 -0.41 -7.54 27.23
C GLU A 400 0.59 -7.31 28.38
N LYS A 401 1.54 -8.23 28.60
CA LYS A 401 2.61 -8.04 29.59
C LYS A 401 3.43 -6.78 29.32
N ARG A 402 3.79 -6.52 28.06
CA ARG A 402 4.50 -5.29 27.65
C ARG A 402 3.66 -4.03 27.86
N LYS A 403 2.34 -4.10 27.68
CA LYS A 403 1.43 -3.00 27.99
C LYS A 403 1.44 -2.68 29.48
N ASP A 404 1.35 -3.70 30.33
CA ASP A 404 1.37 -3.53 31.79
C ASP A 404 2.73 -3.02 32.29
N ASN A 405 3.83 -3.40 31.63
CA ASN A 405 5.17 -2.87 31.89
C ASN A 405 5.40 -1.45 31.34
N GLY A 406 4.44 -0.85 30.64
CA GLY A 406 4.60 0.49 30.05
C GLY A 406 5.54 0.55 28.83
N ASP A 407 5.76 -0.58 28.15
CA ASP A 407 6.64 -0.67 26.97
C ASP A 407 5.99 -0.20 25.67
N LEU A 408 4.66 -0.08 25.64
CA LEU A 408 3.89 0.34 24.47
C LEU A 408 3.57 1.84 24.51
N ASN A 409 3.95 2.55 23.44
CA ASN A 409 3.63 3.97 23.30
C ASN A 409 2.15 4.27 23.03
N ASN A 410 1.36 3.26 22.65
CA ASN A 410 -0.08 3.36 22.50
C ASN A 410 -0.70 1.95 22.61
N LYS A 411 -1.67 1.79 23.51
CA LYS A 411 -2.27 0.50 23.88
C LYS A 411 -3.07 -0.15 22.74
N GLY A 412 -3.50 0.64 21.75
CA GLY A 412 -4.19 0.14 20.55
C GLY A 412 -3.35 -0.78 19.66
N VAL A 413 -2.03 -0.88 19.87
CA VAL A 413 -1.18 -1.85 19.15
C VAL A 413 -1.68 -3.27 19.37
N ILE A 414 -2.12 -3.63 20.58
CA ILE A 414 -2.55 -5.00 20.87
C ILE A 414 -3.75 -5.38 19.99
N ARG A 415 -4.77 -4.51 19.96
CA ARG A 415 -5.95 -4.70 19.10
C ARG A 415 -5.58 -4.74 17.62
N MET A 416 -4.64 -3.90 17.18
CA MET A 416 -4.16 -3.86 15.80
C MET A 416 -3.45 -5.17 15.42
N VAL A 417 -2.53 -5.67 16.24
CA VAL A 417 -1.82 -6.94 16.00
C VAL A 417 -2.81 -8.11 15.94
N LYS A 418 -3.72 -8.20 16.91
CA LYS A 418 -4.77 -9.23 16.93
C LYS A 418 -5.65 -9.15 15.69
N GLY A 419 -6.22 -7.98 15.39
CA GLY A 419 -7.09 -7.78 14.24
C GLY A 419 -6.40 -8.02 12.90
N TYR A 420 -5.10 -7.71 12.80
CA TYR A 420 -4.33 -7.95 11.59
C TYR A 420 -4.25 -9.44 11.24
N PHE A 421 -3.89 -10.30 12.20
CA PHE A 421 -3.79 -11.74 11.96
C PHE A 421 -5.16 -12.42 11.86
N GLU A 422 -6.17 -11.91 12.57
CA GLU A 422 -7.56 -12.33 12.36
C GLU A 422 -7.95 -12.12 10.89
N GLU A 423 -7.84 -10.89 10.40
CA GLU A 423 -8.22 -10.51 9.04
C GLU A 423 -7.36 -11.20 7.97
N LEU A 424 -6.05 -11.36 8.23
CA LEU A 424 -5.15 -12.10 7.35
C LEU A 424 -5.56 -13.58 7.25
N GLY A 425 -6.06 -14.18 8.33
CA GLY A 425 -6.61 -15.54 8.32
C GLY A 425 -7.79 -15.68 7.36
N PHE A 426 -8.75 -14.75 7.41
CA PHE A 426 -9.88 -14.71 6.47
C PHE A 426 -9.40 -14.53 5.02
N ILE A 427 -8.44 -13.63 4.80
CA ILE A 427 -7.86 -13.42 3.47
C ILE A 427 -7.20 -14.70 2.96
N LEU A 428 -6.33 -15.34 3.75
CA LEU A 428 -5.64 -16.57 3.34
C LEU A 428 -6.61 -17.72 3.06
N PHE A 429 -7.66 -17.87 3.87
CA PHE A 429 -8.70 -18.85 3.62
C PHE A 429 -9.40 -18.63 2.27
N GLU A 430 -9.84 -17.39 2.01
CA GLU A 430 -10.50 -17.08 0.73
C GLU A 430 -9.54 -17.19 -0.45
N MET A 431 -8.27 -16.81 -0.29
CA MET A 431 -7.24 -17.00 -1.31
C MET A 431 -7.07 -18.48 -1.67
N HIS A 432 -7.03 -19.38 -0.69
CA HIS A 432 -6.96 -20.82 -0.94
C HIS A 432 -8.16 -21.30 -1.78
N ARG A 433 -9.36 -20.83 -1.44
CA ARG A 433 -10.61 -21.19 -2.13
C ARG A 433 -10.67 -20.67 -3.57
N ILE A 434 -10.27 -19.43 -3.81
CA ILE A 434 -10.45 -18.80 -5.13
C ILE A 434 -9.32 -19.13 -6.11
N MET A 435 -8.14 -19.50 -5.62
CA MET A 435 -7.00 -19.83 -6.46
C MET A 435 -7.16 -21.22 -7.06
N LYS A 436 -6.75 -21.40 -8.32
CA LYS A 436 -6.67 -22.71 -8.97
C LYS A 436 -5.64 -23.58 -8.26
N LYS A 437 -5.89 -24.89 -8.21
CA LYS A 437 -4.88 -25.86 -7.78
C LYS A 437 -3.59 -25.67 -8.57
N GLY A 438 -2.47 -25.60 -7.85
CA GLY A 438 -1.14 -25.40 -8.41
C GLY A 438 -0.75 -23.94 -8.66
N ALA A 439 -1.68 -22.98 -8.53
CA ALA A 439 -1.39 -21.55 -8.67
C ALA A 439 -0.40 -21.06 -7.60
N LEU A 440 0.45 -20.11 -7.97
CA LEU A 440 1.43 -19.50 -7.05
C LEU A 440 0.89 -18.20 -6.46
N TYR A 441 1.14 -18.01 -5.17
CA TYR A 441 0.85 -16.79 -4.42
C TYR A 441 2.17 -16.19 -3.92
N TYR A 442 2.54 -15.04 -4.49
CA TYR A 442 3.62 -14.18 -4.00
C TYR A 442 3.05 -13.05 -3.17
N THR A 443 3.55 -12.91 -1.94
CA THR A 443 3.21 -11.78 -1.08
C THR A 443 4.46 -11.14 -0.51
N VAL A 444 4.58 -9.83 -0.67
CA VAL A 444 5.63 -9.04 -0.02
C VAL A 444 5.11 -8.62 1.35
N ASN A 445 5.85 -8.94 2.40
CA ASN A 445 5.51 -8.62 3.78
C ASN A 445 6.73 -8.10 4.57
N ASP A 446 6.46 -7.59 5.77
CA ASP A 446 7.45 -6.97 6.64
C ASP A 446 7.30 -7.50 8.07
N ASN A 447 8.39 -8.02 8.64
CA ASN A 447 8.44 -8.30 10.06
C ASN A 447 8.53 -6.99 10.85
N VAL A 448 8.00 -7.03 12.07
CA VAL A 448 7.81 -5.83 12.91
C VAL A 448 8.21 -6.10 14.35
N ARG A 449 8.40 -5.02 15.12
CA ARG A 449 8.64 -5.10 16.56
C ARG A 449 7.82 -4.07 17.31
N PHE A 450 7.19 -4.49 18.40
CA PHE A 450 6.46 -3.62 19.29
C PHE A 450 6.80 -3.90 20.75
N GLY A 451 7.14 -2.84 21.49
CA GLY A 451 7.43 -2.97 22.92
C GLY A 451 8.57 -3.95 23.24
N GLY A 452 9.52 -4.14 22.32
CA GLY A 452 10.59 -5.13 22.49
C GLY A 452 10.29 -6.53 21.94
N GLU A 453 9.03 -6.85 21.59
CA GLU A 453 8.62 -8.14 21.00
C GLU A 453 8.72 -8.12 19.48
N VAL A 454 9.49 -9.04 18.90
CA VAL A 454 9.54 -9.26 17.46
C VAL A 454 8.38 -10.15 17.03
N ILE A 455 7.70 -9.75 15.96
CA ILE A 455 6.59 -10.48 15.35
C ILE A 455 7.04 -10.94 13.95
N PRO A 456 7.32 -12.23 13.74
CA PRO A 456 7.73 -12.78 12.45
C PRO A 456 6.52 -12.97 11.52
N VAL A 457 6.06 -11.88 10.92
CA VAL A 457 4.87 -11.85 10.04
C VAL A 457 5.01 -12.83 8.88
N ASP A 458 6.20 -12.96 8.29
CA ASP A 458 6.48 -13.92 7.22
C ASP A 458 6.20 -15.36 7.63
N PHE A 459 6.69 -15.79 8.79
CA PHE A 459 6.53 -17.17 9.26
C PHE A 459 5.13 -17.42 9.81
N ILE A 460 4.52 -16.45 10.49
CA ILE A 460 3.13 -16.58 10.99
C ILE A 460 2.17 -16.71 9.81
N SER A 461 2.29 -15.83 8.80
CA SER A 461 1.45 -15.90 7.60
C SER A 461 1.67 -17.19 6.83
N THR A 462 2.91 -17.69 6.76
CA THR A 462 3.22 -19.00 6.16
C THR A 462 2.55 -20.14 6.92
N SER A 463 2.59 -20.13 8.26
CA SER A 463 1.91 -21.16 9.05
C SER A 463 0.40 -21.13 8.88
N LEU A 464 -0.20 -19.94 8.84
CA LEU A 464 -1.63 -19.81 8.61
C LEU A 464 -2.01 -20.29 7.21
N ALA A 465 -1.25 -19.90 6.19
CA ALA A 465 -1.47 -20.34 4.81
C ALA A 465 -1.41 -21.88 4.71
N GLU A 466 -0.44 -22.51 5.36
CA GLU A 466 -0.31 -23.97 5.42
C GLU A 466 -1.51 -24.63 6.10
N LYS A 467 -1.98 -24.10 7.24
CA LYS A 467 -3.18 -24.59 7.94
C LYS A 467 -4.44 -24.47 7.09
N PHE A 468 -4.50 -23.53 6.16
CA PHE A 468 -5.63 -23.35 5.25
C PHE A 468 -5.54 -24.17 3.96
N GLY A 469 -4.41 -24.82 3.67
CA GLY A 469 -4.25 -25.69 2.51
C GLY A 469 -3.27 -25.19 1.44
N PHE A 470 -2.43 -24.21 1.74
CA PHE A 470 -1.30 -23.89 0.87
C PHE A 470 -0.08 -24.78 1.18
N LYS A 471 0.76 -25.02 0.17
CA LYS A 471 2.10 -25.56 0.36
C LYS A 471 3.13 -24.43 0.38
N PRO A 472 3.89 -24.24 1.47
CA PRO A 472 5.03 -23.34 1.49
C PRO A 472 6.10 -23.75 0.47
N ILE A 473 6.57 -22.80 -0.34
CA ILE A 473 7.63 -23.02 -1.33
C ILE A 473 8.94 -22.43 -0.85
N ARG A 474 8.95 -21.13 -0.53
CA ARG A 474 10.14 -20.42 -0.03
C ARG A 474 9.77 -19.07 0.59
N ILE A 475 10.71 -18.52 1.35
CA ILE A 475 10.62 -17.21 1.99
C ILE A 475 11.92 -16.48 1.66
N GLU A 476 11.84 -15.54 0.72
CA GLU A 476 13.01 -14.78 0.30
C GLU A 476 13.17 -13.56 1.20
N THR A 477 14.30 -13.43 1.89
CA THR A 477 14.63 -12.25 2.68
C THR A 477 15.66 -11.38 1.97
N ILE A 478 15.46 -10.07 2.04
CA ILE A 478 16.31 -9.11 1.35
C ILE A 478 17.56 -8.84 2.19
N SER A 479 18.71 -8.73 1.52
CA SER A 479 20.04 -8.58 2.15
C SER A 479 20.24 -7.33 3.01
N GLN A 480 19.34 -6.36 2.99
CA GLN A 480 19.39 -5.18 3.86
C GLN A 480 18.52 -5.37 5.10
N GLN A 481 19.17 -5.50 6.26
CA GLN A 481 18.49 -5.56 7.55
C GLN A 481 17.65 -4.31 7.80
N LYS A 482 16.36 -4.53 8.09
CA LYS A 482 15.47 -3.44 8.50
C LYS A 482 15.64 -3.18 9.99
N GLY A 483 15.99 -1.94 10.34
CA GLY A 483 15.89 -1.44 11.71
C GLY A 483 14.44 -1.12 12.08
N ASN A 484 14.11 -1.23 13.36
CA ASN A 484 12.86 -0.71 13.92
C ASN A 484 12.87 0.82 13.99
N SER A 485 11.79 1.43 14.48
CA SER A 485 11.80 2.87 14.78
C SER A 485 12.98 3.24 15.69
N SER A 486 13.62 4.40 15.48
CA SER A 486 14.79 4.83 16.26
C SER A 486 14.51 4.83 17.78
N GLN A 487 13.27 5.09 18.18
CA GLN A 487 12.81 5.02 19.57
C GLN A 487 12.86 3.59 20.12
N GLN A 488 12.35 2.61 19.36
CA GLN A 488 12.41 1.20 19.72
C GLN A 488 13.86 0.71 19.75
N MET A 489 14.69 1.09 18.77
CA MET A 489 16.11 0.70 18.74
C MET A 489 16.89 1.28 19.93
N LYS A 490 16.59 2.52 20.34
CA LYS A 490 17.21 3.14 21.52
C LYS A 490 16.81 2.42 22.82
N LYS A 491 15.55 1.98 22.93
CA LYS A 491 15.02 1.36 24.16
C LYS A 491 15.32 -0.14 24.27
N PHE A 492 15.25 -0.88 23.16
CA PHE A 492 15.28 -2.35 23.15
C PHE A 492 16.42 -2.93 22.29
N GLY A 493 17.41 -2.12 21.94
CA GLY A 493 18.51 -2.51 21.07
C GLY A 493 18.11 -2.77 19.61
N ARG A 494 19.10 -3.13 18.80
CA ARG A 494 18.91 -3.51 17.39
C ARG A 494 18.72 -5.02 17.28
N VAL A 495 17.76 -5.42 16.45
CA VAL A 495 17.48 -6.81 16.08
C VAL A 495 17.24 -6.81 14.57
N PRO A 496 17.84 -7.73 13.80
CA PRO A 496 17.61 -7.81 12.36
C PRO A 496 16.15 -8.19 12.09
N LEU A 497 15.39 -7.30 11.45
CA LEU A 497 14.07 -7.64 10.94
C LEU A 497 14.14 -7.95 9.45
N ARG A 498 13.33 -8.94 9.05
CA ARG A 498 13.17 -9.37 7.67
C ARG A 498 12.11 -8.55 6.95
N LYS A 499 12.44 -8.12 5.73
CA LYS A 499 11.45 -7.78 4.69
C LYS A 499 11.49 -8.95 3.72
N SER A 500 10.35 -9.60 3.54
CA SER A 500 10.30 -10.92 2.92
C SER A 500 9.33 -10.95 1.75
N ILE A 501 9.66 -11.75 0.74
CA ILE A 501 8.73 -12.24 -0.27
C ILE A 501 8.42 -13.68 0.12
N THR A 502 7.17 -13.94 0.48
CA THR A 502 6.71 -15.29 0.80
C THR A 502 6.02 -15.88 -0.42
N VAL A 503 6.36 -17.13 -0.75
CA VAL A 503 5.81 -17.84 -1.91
C VAL A 503 5.12 -19.12 -1.45
N TRP A 504 3.85 -19.24 -1.82
CA TRP A 504 3.02 -20.41 -1.55
C TRP A 504 2.44 -20.98 -2.85
N LYS A 505 2.14 -22.27 -2.86
CA LYS A 505 1.44 -22.96 -3.95
C LYS A 505 0.11 -23.51 -3.45
N ASN A 506 -0.97 -23.25 -4.17
CA ASN A 506 -2.28 -23.78 -3.81
C ASN A 506 -2.34 -25.30 -4.07
N THR A 507 -2.85 -26.11 -3.13
CA THR A 507 -2.81 -27.60 -3.22
C THR A 507 -4.11 -28.25 -3.60
#